data_AF-A0A931WHY1-F1
#
_entry.id   AF-A0A931WHY1-F1
#
_cell.length_a   1.000
_cell.length_b   1.000
_cell.length_c   1.000
_cell.angle_alpha   90.00
_cell.angle_beta   90.00
_cell.angle_gamma   90.00
#
_symmetry.space_group_name_H-M   'P 1'
#
loop_
_entity.id
_entity.type
_entity.pdbx_description
1 polymer ?
#
loop_
_entity_poly.entity_id
_entity_poly.type
_entity_poly.pdbx_seq_one_letter_code
_entity_poly.pdbx_strand_id
1 'polypeptide(L)'
;MGLLILFMLLSLSATDLAAEGPSQEKVSVCISCHAELGGPMSEPVALWEKSIHHEMGNNCEGCHGGDPNDAAEAMNPERGFVGAPKPAQIPDFCGKCHVGVVENYKKSPHYRAFLNGNGPNCVTCHQSHNVQRASFDLIQEDLCGSCHSFENGQKIKRAFVSAEVALQEMKKELTHLNKRGMPIKKLEEKLFSERNSLHQMTHTLDVEEIQEKTRGALTSLETMKQETMLLRKKIHFRWWTGTAVGGFLIILIVFLVKLLKTFEE
;
A
#
# COMPACT_ATOMS: atom_id res chain seq x y z
N MET A 1 26.90 -69.13 28.58
CA MET A 1 27.68 -68.00 28.03
C MET A 1 26.94 -67.52 26.78
N GLY A 2 26.10 -66.49 26.76
CA GLY A 2 26.00 -65.30 27.60
C GLY A 2 26.66 -64.11 26.90
N LEU A 3 25.83 -63.23 26.28
CA LEU A 3 26.03 -61.88 25.70
C LEU A 3 25.46 -61.84 24.26
N LEU A 4 24.31 -61.27 23.90
CA LEU A 4 23.50 -60.15 24.43
C LEU A 4 24.12 -58.76 24.18
N ILE A 5 24.05 -58.25 22.94
CA ILE A 5 24.12 -56.80 22.59
C ILE A 5 23.25 -56.60 21.32
N LEU A 6 21.95 -56.35 21.49
CA LEU A 6 21.27 -55.04 21.56
C LEU A 6 21.02 -54.42 20.17
N PHE A 7 19.92 -54.85 19.55
CA PHE A 7 19.22 -54.13 18.48
C PHE A 7 18.68 -52.82 19.05
N MET A 8 19.39 -51.72 18.85
CA MET A 8 18.94 -50.39 19.25
C MET A 8 18.03 -49.84 18.14
N LEU A 9 16.73 -50.10 18.30
CA LEU A 9 15.65 -49.42 17.59
C LEU A 9 15.81 -47.90 17.82
N LEU A 10 16.23 -47.18 16.79
CA LEU A 10 16.09 -45.72 16.75
C LEU A 10 14.60 -45.39 16.67
N SER A 11 14.00 -45.21 17.84
CA SER A 11 12.74 -44.48 18.00
C SER A 11 13.00 -43.03 17.59
N LEU A 12 12.74 -42.73 16.32
CA LEU A 12 12.63 -41.36 15.84
C LEU A 12 11.36 -40.78 16.46
N SER A 13 11.51 -40.15 17.62
CA SER A 13 10.45 -39.36 18.24
C SER A 13 10.08 -38.26 17.25
N ALA A 14 8.96 -38.43 16.56
CA ALA A 14 8.30 -37.35 15.86
C ALA A 14 7.96 -36.30 16.91
N THR A 15 8.83 -35.29 17.04
CA THR A 15 8.44 -34.05 17.68
C THR A 15 7.35 -33.48 16.80
N ASP A 16 6.12 -33.54 17.29
CA ASP A 16 4.97 -32.83 16.76
C ASP A 16 5.36 -31.36 16.61
N LEU A 17 5.78 -31.00 15.39
CA LEU A 17 5.73 -29.63 14.93
C LEU A 17 4.24 -29.35 14.76
N ALA A 18 3.58 -29.02 15.87
CA ALA A 18 2.28 -28.39 15.84
C ALA A 18 2.46 -27.13 14.99
N ALA A 19 2.08 -27.24 13.71
CA ALA A 19 1.84 -26.08 12.90
C ALA A 19 0.78 -25.28 13.65
N GLU A 20 1.18 -24.16 14.23
CA GLU A 20 0.25 -23.15 14.69
C GLU A 20 -0.63 -22.83 13.48
N GLY A 21 -1.86 -23.34 13.53
CA GLY A 21 -2.88 -22.98 12.57
C GLY A 21 -3.03 -21.45 12.55
N PRO A 22 -3.52 -20.87 11.45
CA PRO A 22 -3.73 -19.43 11.39
C PRO A 22 -4.52 -19.00 12.62
N SER A 23 -3.93 -18.11 13.43
CA SER A 23 -4.61 -17.52 14.58
C SER A 23 -5.95 -17.00 14.07
N GLN A 24 -7.06 -17.55 14.59
CA GLN A 24 -8.38 -17.00 14.29
C GLN A 24 -8.34 -15.53 14.68
N GLU A 25 -8.40 -14.66 13.68
CA GLU A 25 -8.48 -13.23 13.86
C GLU A 25 -9.76 -12.96 14.66
N LYS A 26 -9.58 -12.59 15.93
CA LYS A 26 -10.69 -12.43 16.87
C LYS A 26 -11.49 -11.21 16.41
N VAL A 27 -12.69 -11.46 15.87
CA VAL A 27 -13.59 -10.42 15.36
C VAL A 27 -13.92 -9.43 16.48
N SER A 28 -13.71 -8.14 16.23
CA SER A 28 -14.01 -7.06 17.19
C SER A 28 -15.47 -7.11 17.62
N VAL A 29 -15.72 -6.98 18.93
CA VAL A 29 -17.08 -6.95 19.50
C VAL A 29 -17.89 -5.78 18.95
N CYS A 30 -17.23 -4.69 18.58
CA CYS A 30 -17.87 -3.56 17.90
C CYS A 30 -18.56 -4.02 16.61
N ILE A 31 -17.87 -4.85 15.81
CA ILE A 31 -18.37 -5.34 14.52
C ILE A 31 -19.47 -6.37 14.74
N SER A 32 -19.24 -7.39 15.56
CA SER A 32 -20.19 -8.50 15.73
C SER A 32 -21.52 -8.03 16.31
N CYS A 33 -21.49 -7.12 17.28
CA CYS A 33 -22.73 -6.56 17.81
C CYS A 33 -23.41 -5.61 16.83
N HIS A 34 -22.69 -4.62 16.28
CA HIS A 34 -23.31 -3.62 15.41
C HIS A 34 -23.82 -4.19 14.08
N ALA A 35 -23.21 -5.26 13.56
CA ALA A 35 -23.69 -5.95 12.36
C ALA A 35 -25.12 -6.50 12.52
N GLU A 36 -25.47 -6.95 13.73
CA GLU A 36 -26.75 -7.62 14.02
C GLU A 36 -27.87 -6.65 14.43
N LEU A 37 -27.54 -5.42 14.83
CA LEU A 37 -28.53 -4.45 15.33
C LEU A 37 -29.49 -3.92 14.25
N GLY A 38 -29.15 -4.10 12.97
CA GLY A 38 -29.96 -3.63 11.85
C GLY A 38 -30.02 -2.10 11.72
N GLY A 39 -30.63 -1.65 10.62
CA GLY A 39 -30.89 -0.23 10.36
C GLY A 39 -29.63 0.65 10.42
N PRO A 40 -29.73 1.86 10.99
CA PRO A 40 -28.61 2.80 11.06
C PRO A 40 -27.39 2.30 11.84
N MET A 41 -27.54 1.24 12.66
CA MET A 41 -26.45 0.72 13.48
C MET A 41 -25.61 -0.32 12.75
N SER A 42 -26.19 -1.08 11.80
CA SER A 42 -25.45 -2.07 11.01
C SER A 42 -24.92 -1.51 9.69
N GLU A 43 -25.50 -0.43 9.16
CA GLU A 43 -25.05 0.20 7.92
C GLU A 43 -23.57 0.63 7.94
N PRO A 44 -23.04 1.27 9.01
CA PRO A 44 -21.62 1.58 9.11
C PRO A 44 -20.70 0.36 8.97
N VAL A 45 -21.11 -0.80 9.51
CA VAL A 45 -20.34 -2.04 9.39
C VAL A 45 -20.28 -2.50 7.94
N ALA A 46 -21.43 -2.56 7.26
CA ALA A 46 -21.50 -2.97 5.86
C ALA A 46 -20.77 -2.03 4.89
N LEU A 47 -20.69 -0.73 5.23
CA LEU A 47 -19.91 0.26 4.50
C LEU A 47 -18.41 0.13 4.78
N TRP A 48 -18.05 -0.08 6.04
CA TRP A 48 -16.66 -0.25 6.48
C TRP A 48 -16.00 -1.48 5.86
N GLU A 49 -16.70 -2.61 5.76
CA GLU A 49 -16.20 -3.83 5.11
C GLU A 49 -15.73 -3.61 3.66
N LYS A 50 -16.26 -2.57 2.98
CA LYS A 50 -15.90 -2.21 1.60
C LYS A 50 -14.81 -1.14 1.52
N SER A 51 -14.32 -0.67 2.66
CA SER A 51 -13.39 0.44 2.75
C SER A 51 -11.93 -0.01 2.66
N ILE A 52 -11.06 0.91 2.23
CA ILE A 52 -9.62 0.70 2.29
C ILE A 52 -9.13 0.49 3.73
N HIS A 53 -9.81 1.06 4.72
CA HIS A 53 -9.40 0.90 6.12
C HIS A 53 -9.64 -0.52 6.63
N HIS A 54 -10.73 -1.17 6.20
CA HIS A 54 -10.93 -2.60 6.47
C HIS A 54 -9.85 -3.45 5.79
N GLU A 55 -9.57 -3.20 4.50
CA GLU A 55 -8.52 -3.93 3.78
C GLU A 55 -7.12 -3.78 4.41
N MET A 56 -6.87 -2.67 5.11
CA MET A 56 -5.63 -2.39 5.81
C MET A 56 -5.62 -2.88 7.27
N GLY A 57 -6.67 -3.59 7.71
CA GLY A 57 -6.78 -4.17 9.06
C GLY A 57 -7.19 -3.17 10.15
N ASN A 58 -7.73 -2.00 9.79
CA ASN A 58 -8.21 -1.01 10.76
C ASN A 58 -9.71 -1.20 11.04
N ASN A 59 -10.01 -1.65 12.25
CA ASN A 59 -11.37 -1.87 12.75
C ASN A 59 -12.02 -0.59 13.33
N CYS A 60 -13.25 -0.73 13.82
CA CYS A 60 -14.05 0.35 14.42
C CYS A 60 -13.28 1.08 15.53
N GLU A 61 -12.69 0.32 16.45
CA GLU A 61 -11.91 0.83 17.58
C GLU A 61 -10.64 1.58 17.15
N GLY A 62 -10.08 1.27 15.98
CA GLY A 62 -8.91 1.98 15.45
C GLY A 62 -9.21 3.46 15.15
N CYS A 63 -10.46 3.77 14.80
CA CYS A 63 -10.92 5.14 14.59
C CYS A 63 -11.61 5.72 15.83
N HIS A 64 -12.58 4.97 16.36
CA HIS A 64 -13.52 5.43 17.39
C HIS A 64 -13.04 5.13 18.83
N GLY A 65 -12.00 4.33 19.03
CA GLY A 65 -11.56 3.87 20.35
C GLY A 65 -12.50 2.85 20.99
N GLY A 66 -12.37 2.64 22.30
CA GLY A 66 -13.15 1.64 23.04
C GLY A 66 -12.41 0.31 23.20
N ASP A 67 -13.04 -0.64 23.89
CA ASP A 67 -12.50 -2.00 24.07
C ASP A 67 -13.11 -2.99 23.04
N PRO A 68 -12.33 -3.51 22.08
CA PRO A 68 -12.86 -4.44 21.08
C PRO A 68 -13.10 -5.86 21.61
N ASN A 69 -12.74 -6.15 22.87
CA ASN A 69 -12.80 -7.50 23.45
C ASN A 69 -13.88 -7.68 24.50
N ASP A 70 -14.47 -6.59 25.01
CA ASP A 70 -15.46 -6.61 26.08
C ASP A 70 -16.65 -5.72 25.71
N ALA A 71 -17.82 -6.33 25.51
CA ALA A 71 -19.05 -5.62 25.14
C ALA A 71 -19.48 -4.57 26.18
N ALA A 72 -19.20 -4.82 27.47
CA ALA A 72 -19.56 -3.89 28.54
C ALA A 72 -18.68 -2.63 28.51
N GLU A 73 -17.44 -2.77 28.05
CA GLU A 73 -16.44 -1.70 28.01
C GLU A 73 -16.22 -1.13 26.59
N ALA A 74 -16.88 -1.69 25.57
CA ALA A 74 -16.67 -1.37 24.16
C ALA A 74 -16.91 0.10 23.81
N MET A 75 -17.83 0.77 24.51
CA MET A 75 -18.14 2.19 24.31
C MET A 75 -17.74 3.06 25.52
N ASN A 76 -16.90 2.54 26.43
CA ASN A 76 -16.48 3.30 27.60
C ASN A 76 -15.52 4.45 27.18
N PRO A 77 -15.83 5.73 27.49
CA PRO A 77 -14.93 6.85 27.23
C PRO A 77 -13.55 6.73 27.89
N GLU A 78 -13.45 6.04 29.03
CA GLU A 78 -12.16 5.76 29.71
C GLU A 78 -11.27 4.81 28.89
N ARG A 79 -11.86 4.06 27.97
CA ARG A 79 -11.16 3.25 26.95
C ARG A 79 -10.93 4.02 25.65
N GLY A 80 -11.09 5.34 25.68
CA GLY A 80 -10.87 6.22 24.54
C GLY A 80 -11.99 6.21 23.51
N PHE A 81 -13.18 5.68 23.83
CA PHE A 81 -14.32 5.72 22.92
C PHE A 81 -14.80 7.17 22.71
N VAL A 82 -14.89 7.60 21.45
CA VAL A 82 -15.25 8.98 21.08
C VAL A 82 -16.60 9.13 20.37
N GLY A 83 -17.31 8.02 20.13
CA GLY A 83 -18.59 8.03 19.43
C GLY A 83 -18.50 8.62 18.02
N ALA A 84 -19.60 9.20 17.53
CA ALA A 84 -19.65 9.87 16.23
C ALA A 84 -19.04 11.29 16.32
N PRO A 85 -17.91 11.58 15.64
CA PRO A 85 -17.28 12.89 15.69
C PRO A 85 -18.16 13.97 15.05
N LYS A 86 -18.19 15.16 15.64
CA LYS A 86 -18.87 16.33 15.06
C LYS A 86 -18.14 16.79 13.79
N PRO A 87 -18.82 17.44 12.82
CA PRO A 87 -18.19 17.93 11.59
C PRO A 87 -16.91 18.75 11.81
N ALA A 88 -16.88 19.57 12.86
CA ALA A 88 -15.71 20.38 13.24
C ALA A 88 -14.49 19.54 13.67
N GLN A 89 -14.70 18.32 14.14
CA GLN A 89 -13.68 17.41 14.66
C GLN A 89 -13.13 16.46 13.58
N ILE A 90 -13.80 16.36 12.43
CA ILE A 90 -13.46 15.40 11.37
C ILE A 90 -12.01 15.55 10.86
N PRO A 91 -11.49 16.77 10.59
CA PRO A 91 -10.10 16.90 10.13
C PRO A 91 -9.09 16.33 11.12
N ASP A 92 -9.26 16.60 12.42
CA ASP A 92 -8.36 16.09 13.45
C ASP A 92 -8.56 14.58 13.69
N PHE A 93 -9.79 14.08 13.50
CA PHE A 93 -10.10 12.65 13.58
C PHE A 93 -9.36 11.84 12.52
N CYS A 94 -9.39 12.28 11.26
CA CYS A 94 -8.60 11.68 10.17
C CYS A 94 -7.10 11.91 10.37
N GLY A 95 -6.74 13.08 10.92
CA GLY A 95 -5.38 13.51 11.20
C GLY A 95 -4.63 12.70 12.24
N LYS A 96 -5.30 11.87 13.05
CA LYS A 96 -4.65 10.93 13.99
C LYS A 96 -3.61 10.05 13.30
N CYS A 97 -3.94 9.58 12.09
CA CYS A 97 -3.06 8.75 11.26
C CYS A 97 -2.56 9.50 10.01
N HIS A 98 -3.40 10.35 9.41
CA HIS A 98 -3.07 11.07 8.17
C HIS A 98 -2.49 12.47 8.46
N VAL A 99 -1.39 12.52 9.21
CA VAL A 99 -0.79 13.77 9.72
C VAL A 99 -0.42 14.75 8.59
N GLY A 100 0.37 14.31 7.60
CA GLY A 100 0.77 15.18 6.49
C GLY A 100 -0.39 15.65 5.62
N VAL A 101 -1.47 14.85 5.55
CA VAL A 101 -2.69 15.21 4.81
C VAL A 101 -3.44 16.32 5.53
N VAL A 102 -3.66 16.19 6.85
CA VAL A 102 -4.36 17.22 7.61
C VAL A 102 -3.56 18.52 7.68
N GLU A 103 -2.23 18.44 7.73
CA GLU A 103 -1.35 19.62 7.66
C GLU A 103 -1.51 20.38 6.34
N ASN A 104 -1.58 19.67 5.21
CA ASN A 104 -1.82 20.27 3.90
C ASN A 104 -3.24 20.84 3.79
N TYR A 105 -4.25 20.09 4.25
CA TYR A 105 -5.63 20.57 4.30
C TYR A 105 -5.74 21.86 5.13
N LYS A 106 -5.08 21.95 6.29
CA LYS A 106 -5.09 23.15 7.15
C LYS A 106 -4.48 24.39 6.48
N LYS A 107 -3.68 24.24 5.43
CA LYS A 107 -3.15 25.36 4.63
C LYS A 107 -4.08 25.75 3.47
N SER A 108 -5.08 24.93 3.17
CA SER A 108 -5.90 25.07 1.96
C SER A 108 -6.95 26.18 2.02
N PRO A 109 -7.42 26.68 0.86
CA PRO A 109 -8.61 27.52 0.77
C PRO A 109 -9.86 26.89 1.40
N HIS A 110 -10.03 25.56 1.28
CA HIS A 110 -11.18 24.86 1.85
C HIS A 110 -11.17 24.88 3.38
N TYR A 111 -10.00 24.77 4.01
CA TYR A 111 -9.92 24.87 5.47
C TYR A 111 -10.24 26.29 5.96
N ARG A 112 -9.79 27.33 5.23
CA ARG A 112 -10.18 28.71 5.54
C ARG A 112 -11.70 28.90 5.48
N ALA A 113 -12.38 28.30 4.50
CA ALA A 113 -13.84 28.31 4.44
C ALA A 113 -14.47 27.48 5.57
N PHE A 114 -13.87 26.33 5.91
CA PHE A 114 -14.34 25.44 6.98
C PHE A 114 -14.31 26.11 8.36
N LEU A 115 -13.28 26.90 8.66
CA LEU A 115 -13.21 27.70 9.90
C LEU A 115 -14.38 28.69 10.05
N ASN A 116 -14.96 29.12 8.94
CA ASN A 116 -16.13 30.00 8.91
C ASN A 116 -17.46 29.22 8.80
N GLY A 117 -17.44 27.89 8.91
CA GLY A 117 -18.61 27.02 8.81
C GLY A 117 -19.11 26.72 7.40
N ASN A 118 -18.37 27.16 6.37
CA ASN A 118 -18.82 27.11 4.97
C ASN A 118 -17.93 26.25 4.05
N GLY A 119 -16.98 25.50 4.61
CA GLY A 119 -16.02 24.71 3.83
C GLY A 119 -16.21 23.21 3.96
N PRO A 120 -15.83 22.44 2.94
CA PRO A 120 -15.86 20.98 2.98
C PRO A 120 -14.79 20.46 3.95
N ASN A 121 -14.99 19.25 4.44
CA ASN A 121 -14.00 18.51 5.24
C ASN A 121 -13.66 17.17 4.54
N CYS A 122 -12.91 16.31 5.23
CA CYS A 122 -12.43 15.04 4.69
C CYS A 122 -13.56 14.17 4.12
N VAL A 123 -14.67 14.02 4.86
CA VAL A 123 -15.76 13.11 4.49
C VAL A 123 -16.66 13.68 3.39
N THR A 124 -16.57 14.99 3.09
CA THR A 124 -17.26 15.60 1.95
C THR A 124 -16.81 14.96 0.63
N CYS A 125 -15.52 14.63 0.51
CA CYS A 125 -14.98 13.98 -0.68
C CYS A 125 -14.76 12.47 -0.48
N HIS A 126 -14.27 12.06 0.69
CA HIS A 126 -13.78 10.69 0.90
C HIS A 126 -14.79 9.72 1.52
N GLN A 127 -16.01 10.16 1.87
CA GLN A 127 -16.95 9.42 2.72
C GLN A 127 -16.38 9.15 4.13
N SER A 128 -17.19 8.64 5.06
CA SER A 128 -16.79 8.40 6.46
C SER A 128 -16.49 6.93 6.77
N HIS A 129 -17.44 6.03 6.48
CA HIS A 129 -17.29 4.59 6.74
C HIS A 129 -16.91 3.81 5.48
N ASN A 130 -17.26 4.29 4.29
CA ASN A 130 -16.91 3.66 3.01
C ASN A 130 -15.74 4.39 2.31
N VAL A 131 -14.67 4.66 3.05
CA VAL A 131 -13.50 5.36 2.50
C VAL A 131 -12.83 4.47 1.46
N GLN A 132 -12.71 4.97 0.24
CA GLN A 132 -12.11 4.25 -0.88
C GLN A 132 -10.62 4.62 -1.05
N ARG A 133 -9.88 3.81 -1.80
CA ARG A 133 -8.54 4.18 -2.26
C ARG A 133 -8.62 5.51 -3.01
N ALA A 134 -7.74 6.45 -2.67
CA ALA A 134 -7.72 7.74 -3.33
C ALA A 134 -7.46 7.57 -4.84
N SER A 135 -8.33 8.18 -5.65
CA SER A 135 -8.22 8.20 -7.11
C SER A 135 -8.58 9.60 -7.65
N PHE A 136 -8.33 9.81 -8.94
CA PHE A 136 -8.72 11.04 -9.63
C PHE A 136 -10.22 11.21 -9.82
N ASP A 137 -11.01 10.19 -9.50
CA ASP A 137 -12.47 10.27 -9.54
C ASP A 137 -12.97 11.24 -8.46
N LEU A 138 -12.19 11.46 -7.41
CA LEU A 138 -12.46 12.49 -6.39
C LEU A 138 -12.28 13.93 -6.92
N ILE A 139 -11.67 14.10 -8.10
CA ILE A 139 -11.49 15.42 -8.74
C ILE A 139 -12.38 15.45 -9.98
N GLN A 140 -13.68 15.55 -9.75
CA GLN A 140 -14.71 15.59 -10.79
C GLN A 140 -15.64 16.78 -10.62
N GLU A 141 -16.22 17.21 -11.74
CA GLU A 141 -17.06 18.40 -11.81
C GLU A 141 -18.29 18.29 -10.90
N ASP A 142 -18.93 17.12 -10.83
CA ASP A 142 -20.12 16.93 -9.99
C ASP A 142 -19.84 17.17 -8.49
N LEU A 143 -18.64 16.81 -8.02
CA LEU A 143 -18.25 16.98 -6.62
C LEU A 143 -17.79 18.41 -6.34
N CYS A 144 -16.86 18.93 -7.15
CA CYS A 144 -16.28 20.26 -6.94
C CYS A 144 -17.25 21.40 -7.33
N GLY A 145 -18.00 21.18 -8.41
CA GLY A 145 -18.99 22.09 -8.99
C GLY A 145 -20.21 22.33 -8.11
N SER A 146 -20.40 21.50 -7.08
CA SER A 146 -21.48 21.65 -6.11
C SER A 146 -21.40 22.95 -5.29
N CYS A 147 -20.22 23.57 -5.20
CA CYS A 147 -19.99 24.78 -4.40
C CYS A 147 -19.39 25.95 -5.19
N HIS A 148 -18.48 25.69 -6.14
CA HIS A 148 -17.79 26.72 -6.91
C HIS A 148 -17.44 26.24 -8.31
N SER A 149 -16.92 27.11 -9.18
CA SER A 149 -16.54 26.69 -10.54
C SER A 149 -15.47 25.60 -10.54
N PHE A 150 -15.51 24.69 -11.51
CA PHE A 150 -14.57 23.57 -11.60
C PHE A 150 -13.21 23.93 -12.23
N GLU A 151 -12.96 25.20 -12.56
CA GLU A 151 -11.77 25.63 -13.30
C GLU A 151 -10.45 25.19 -12.62
N ASN A 152 -10.32 25.44 -11.31
CA ASN A 152 -9.14 25.04 -10.55
C ASN A 152 -9.06 23.52 -10.36
N GLY A 153 -10.19 22.85 -10.16
CA GLY A 153 -10.24 21.38 -10.10
C GLY A 153 -9.74 20.74 -11.40
N GLN A 154 -10.09 21.32 -12.55
CA GLN A 154 -9.61 20.88 -13.85
C GLN A 154 -8.09 21.08 -14.00
N LYS A 155 -7.55 22.22 -13.54
CA LYS A 155 -6.09 22.48 -13.54
C LYS A 155 -5.34 21.47 -12.67
N ILE A 156 -5.84 21.21 -11.45
CA ILE A 156 -5.27 20.21 -10.54
C ILE A 156 -5.29 18.82 -11.18
N LYS A 157 -6.44 18.39 -11.72
CA LYS A 157 -6.58 17.08 -12.38
C LYS A 157 -5.57 16.92 -13.50
N ARG A 158 -5.47 17.90 -14.41
CA ARG A 158 -4.51 17.88 -15.52
C ARG A 158 -3.06 17.84 -15.05
N ALA A 159 -2.73 18.57 -13.99
CA ALA A 159 -1.38 18.59 -13.43
C ALA A 159 -0.96 17.22 -12.90
N PHE A 160 -1.88 16.43 -12.34
CA PHE A 160 -1.54 15.14 -11.74
C PHE A 160 -1.56 13.95 -12.70
N VAL A 161 -2.43 13.95 -13.71
CA VAL A 161 -2.65 12.77 -14.57
C VAL A 161 -1.35 12.27 -15.21
N SER A 162 -0.48 13.17 -15.69
CA SER A 162 0.79 12.78 -16.31
C SER A 162 1.76 12.13 -15.31
N ALA A 163 1.85 12.66 -14.10
CA ALA A 163 2.72 12.10 -13.05
C ALA A 163 2.22 10.74 -12.56
N GLU A 164 0.91 10.54 -12.40
CA GLU A 164 0.38 9.22 -12.03
C GLU A 164 0.62 8.17 -13.10
N VAL A 165 0.44 8.50 -14.38
CA VAL A 165 0.78 7.57 -15.47
C VAL A 165 2.25 7.17 -15.38
N ALA A 166 3.16 8.14 -15.20
CA ALA A 166 4.59 7.88 -15.06
C ALA A 166 4.93 7.03 -13.81
N LEU A 167 4.25 7.27 -12.67
CA LEU A 167 4.41 6.47 -11.45
C LEU A 167 3.97 5.01 -11.66
N GLN A 168 2.84 4.80 -12.33
CA GLN A 168 2.33 3.45 -12.63
C GLN A 168 3.23 2.70 -13.62
N GLU A 169 3.74 3.38 -14.65
CA GLU A 169 4.70 2.81 -15.59
C GLU A 169 6.01 2.41 -14.90
N MET A 170 6.55 3.30 -14.05
CA MET A 170 7.74 3.00 -13.26
C MET A 170 7.51 1.80 -12.35
N LYS A 171 6.36 1.71 -11.67
CA LYS A 171 6.00 0.56 -10.82
C LYS A 171 6.02 -0.76 -11.60
N LYS A 172 5.44 -0.77 -12.81
CA LYS A 172 5.44 -1.94 -13.69
C LYS A 172 6.86 -2.35 -14.08
N GLU A 173 7.71 -1.37 -14.44
CA GLU A 173 9.11 -1.64 -14.79
C GLU A 173 9.90 -2.21 -13.62
N LEU A 174 9.77 -1.63 -12.43
CA LEU A 174 10.40 -2.15 -11.22
C LEU A 174 9.95 -3.59 -10.93
N THR A 175 8.64 -3.86 -10.98
CA THR A 175 8.10 -5.22 -10.79
C THR A 175 8.73 -6.23 -11.75
N HIS A 176 8.91 -5.83 -13.01
CA HIS A 176 9.53 -6.65 -14.04
C HIS A 176 11.03 -6.88 -13.82
N LEU A 177 11.77 -5.86 -13.35
CA LEU A 177 13.17 -6.00 -12.94
C LEU A 177 13.32 -6.91 -11.71
N ASN A 178 12.41 -6.81 -10.74
CA ASN A 178 12.39 -7.67 -9.56
C ASN A 178 12.26 -9.15 -9.94
N LYS A 179 11.32 -9.46 -10.85
CA LYS A 179 11.11 -10.81 -11.37
C LYS A 179 12.33 -11.39 -12.08
N ARG A 180 13.30 -10.54 -12.48
CA ARG A 180 14.57 -10.94 -13.08
C ARG A 180 15.74 -10.95 -12.08
N GLY A 181 15.45 -10.85 -10.79
CA GLY A 181 16.44 -10.94 -9.72
C GLY A 181 17.30 -9.68 -9.55
N MET A 182 16.83 -8.51 -10.00
CA MET A 182 17.55 -7.26 -9.78
C MET A 182 17.22 -6.67 -8.40
N PRO A 183 18.22 -6.14 -7.66
CA PRO A 183 17.97 -5.48 -6.38
C PRO A 183 17.31 -4.11 -6.61
N ILE A 184 15.99 -4.05 -6.45
CA ILE A 184 15.20 -2.83 -6.70
C ILE A 184 14.70 -2.13 -5.45
N LYS A 185 14.92 -2.67 -4.25
CA LYS A 185 14.34 -2.18 -2.99
C LYS A 185 14.44 -0.65 -2.82
N LYS A 186 15.62 -0.08 -3.08
CA LYS A 186 15.85 1.37 -3.00
C LYS A 186 15.01 2.17 -4.00
N LEU A 187 14.81 1.65 -5.22
CA LEU A 187 13.96 2.28 -6.23
C LEU A 187 12.49 2.18 -5.86
N GLU A 188 12.05 1.07 -5.25
CA GLU A 188 10.68 0.92 -4.76
C GLU A 188 10.38 1.89 -3.61
N GLU A 189 11.29 2.02 -2.64
CA GLU A 189 11.17 2.97 -1.54
C GLU A 189 11.11 4.41 -2.06
N LYS A 190 11.97 4.76 -3.03
CA LYS A 190 11.93 6.07 -3.69
C LYS A 190 10.61 6.30 -4.42
N LEU A 191 10.15 5.32 -5.21
CA LEU A 191 8.87 5.41 -5.93
C LEU A 191 7.70 5.61 -4.98
N PHE A 192 7.70 4.87 -3.86
CA PHE A 192 6.68 4.97 -2.83
C PHE A 192 6.67 6.37 -2.19
N SER A 193 7.84 6.89 -1.86
CA SER A 193 7.99 8.23 -1.29
C SER A 193 7.49 9.33 -2.24
N GLU A 194 7.88 9.26 -3.52
CA GLU A 194 7.43 10.22 -4.54
C GLU A 194 5.90 10.19 -4.72
N ARG A 195 5.32 8.99 -4.86
CA ARG A 195 3.87 8.84 -4.95
C ARG A 195 3.16 9.41 -3.72
N ASN A 196 3.63 9.06 -2.53
CA ASN A 196 3.01 9.53 -1.29
C ASN A 196 3.10 11.05 -1.16
N SER A 197 4.25 11.64 -1.48
CA SER A 197 4.43 13.09 -1.44
C SER A 197 3.55 13.82 -2.44
N LEU A 198 3.42 13.28 -3.66
CA LEU A 198 2.54 13.82 -4.69
C LEU A 198 1.07 13.75 -4.26
N HIS A 199 0.59 12.59 -3.77
CA HIS A 199 -0.80 12.41 -3.32
C HIS A 199 -1.18 13.29 -2.13
N GLN A 200 -0.27 13.51 -1.19
CA GLN A 200 -0.53 14.42 -0.06
C GLN A 200 -0.71 15.87 -0.53
N MET A 201 -0.06 16.26 -1.63
CA MET A 201 -0.04 17.65 -2.11
C MET A 201 -1.42 18.14 -2.57
N THR A 202 -2.29 17.24 -3.07
CA THR A 202 -3.65 17.58 -3.51
C THR A 202 -4.48 18.28 -2.43
N HIS A 203 -4.15 18.04 -1.15
CA HIS A 203 -4.90 18.56 -0.02
C HIS A 203 -4.59 20.02 0.30
N THR A 204 -3.54 20.61 -0.27
CA THR A 204 -3.36 22.08 -0.22
C THR A 204 -4.34 22.81 -1.12
N LEU A 205 -4.81 22.14 -2.19
CA LEU A 205 -5.68 22.71 -3.21
C LEU A 205 -5.10 24.00 -3.84
N ASP A 206 -3.77 24.11 -3.84
CA ASP A 206 -3.04 25.18 -4.48
C ASP A 206 -2.52 24.70 -5.84
N VAL A 207 -2.95 25.35 -6.91
CA VAL A 207 -2.64 24.92 -8.28
C VAL A 207 -1.15 25.03 -8.59
N GLU A 208 -0.50 26.10 -8.11
CA GLU A 208 0.90 26.37 -8.42
C GLU A 208 1.82 25.41 -7.65
N GLU A 209 1.56 25.21 -6.36
CA GLU A 209 2.31 24.28 -5.52
C GLU A 209 2.21 22.85 -6.05
N ILE A 210 1.00 22.44 -6.45
CA ILE A 210 0.73 21.14 -7.08
C ILE A 210 1.53 20.99 -8.38
N GLN A 211 1.50 22.00 -9.26
CA GLN A 211 2.21 21.93 -10.53
C GLN A 211 3.72 21.85 -10.37
N GLU A 212 4.29 22.61 -9.42
CA GLU A 212 5.71 22.54 -9.06
C GLU A 212 6.05 21.13 -8.55
N LYS A 213 5.25 20.59 -7.62
CA LYS A 213 5.49 19.27 -7.05
C LYS A 213 5.41 18.16 -8.10
N THR A 214 4.43 18.23 -9.02
CA THR A 214 4.34 17.33 -10.17
C THR A 214 5.60 17.40 -11.03
N ARG A 215 6.09 18.60 -11.37
CA ARG A 215 7.30 18.75 -12.17
C ARG A 215 8.50 18.10 -11.49
N GLY A 216 8.67 18.32 -10.18
CA GLY A 216 9.72 17.67 -9.39
C GLY A 216 9.62 16.15 -9.41
N ALA A 217 8.42 15.59 -9.23
CA ALA A 217 8.19 14.15 -9.28
C ALA A 217 8.54 13.56 -10.66
N LEU A 218 8.16 14.23 -11.75
CA LEU A 218 8.50 13.82 -13.12
C LEU A 218 10.02 13.82 -13.35
N THR A 219 10.74 14.83 -12.87
CA THR A 219 12.22 14.87 -12.93
C THR A 219 12.85 13.72 -12.13
N SER A 220 12.32 13.43 -10.94
CA SER A 220 12.77 12.31 -10.11
C SER A 220 12.56 10.96 -10.81
N LEU A 221 11.41 10.78 -11.47
CA LEU A 221 11.07 9.58 -12.23
C LEU A 221 11.95 9.40 -13.47
N GLU A 222 12.29 10.47 -14.18
CA GLU A 222 13.23 10.38 -15.30
C GLU A 222 14.62 9.94 -14.82
N THR A 223 15.07 10.45 -13.66
CA THR A 223 16.32 9.99 -13.05
C THR A 223 16.27 8.49 -12.72
N MET A 224 15.16 8.03 -12.11
CA MET A 224 14.95 6.61 -11.82
C MET A 224 14.93 5.76 -13.09
N LYS A 225 14.37 6.27 -14.19
CA LYS A 225 14.36 5.60 -15.49
C LYS A 225 15.77 5.39 -16.04
N GLN A 226 16.68 6.35 -15.83
CA GLN A 226 18.09 6.17 -16.18
C GLN A 226 18.75 5.08 -15.33
N GLU A 227 18.44 5.01 -14.03
CA GLU A 227 18.93 3.93 -13.15
C GLU A 227 18.40 2.55 -13.60
N THR A 228 17.13 2.43 -13.94
CA THR A 228 16.54 1.16 -14.43
C THR A 228 17.14 0.73 -15.76
N MET A 229 17.49 1.66 -16.65
CA MET A 229 18.21 1.35 -17.89
C MET A 229 19.58 0.70 -17.63
N LEU A 230 20.31 1.16 -16.62
CA LEU A 230 21.58 0.54 -16.23
C LEU A 230 21.37 -0.88 -15.69
N LEU A 231 20.33 -1.11 -14.90
CA LEU A 231 19.97 -2.45 -14.41
C LEU A 231 19.59 -3.38 -15.57
N ARG A 232 18.85 -2.89 -16.55
CA ARG A 232 18.49 -3.65 -17.76
C ARG A 232 19.73 -4.04 -18.58
N LYS A 233 20.70 -3.13 -18.74
CA LYS A 233 21.99 -3.44 -19.38
C LYS A 233 22.74 -4.54 -18.62
N LYS A 234 22.74 -4.51 -17.29
CA LYS A 234 23.33 -5.57 -16.46
C LYS A 234 22.66 -6.93 -16.66
N ILE A 235 21.33 -6.98 -16.73
CA ILE A 235 20.59 -8.22 -17.04
C ILE A 235 21.02 -8.76 -18.41
N HIS A 236 21.01 -7.91 -19.44
CA HIS A 236 21.37 -8.30 -20.80
C HIS A 236 22.80 -8.83 -20.87
N PHE A 237 23.74 -8.14 -20.21
CA PHE A 237 25.13 -8.59 -20.12
C PHE A 237 25.26 -9.94 -19.40
N ARG A 238 24.61 -10.13 -18.25
CA ARG A 238 24.59 -11.41 -17.51
C ARG A 238 24.06 -12.56 -18.36
N TRP A 239 23.01 -12.29 -19.15
CA TRP A 239 22.44 -13.28 -20.06
C TRP A 239 23.44 -13.68 -21.15
N TRP A 240 24.08 -12.71 -21.79
CA TRP A 240 25.12 -12.95 -22.81
C TRP A 240 26.35 -13.68 -22.27
N THR A 241 26.82 -13.33 -21.07
CA THR A 241 27.93 -14.05 -20.43
C THR A 241 27.52 -15.47 -20.05
N GLY A 242 26.29 -15.67 -19.57
CA GLY A 242 25.77 -16.99 -19.20
C GLY A 242 25.65 -17.91 -20.41
N THR A 243 25.15 -17.41 -21.54
CA THR A 243 25.06 -18.18 -22.79
C THR A 243 26.44 -18.50 -23.37
N ALA A 244 27.38 -17.55 -23.34
CA ALA A 244 28.75 -17.77 -23.80
C ALA A 244 29.48 -18.83 -22.96
N VAL A 245 29.43 -18.72 -21.62
CA VAL A 245 30.06 -19.68 -20.71
C VAL A 245 29.38 -21.05 -20.80
N GLY A 246 28.06 -21.10 -20.81
CA GLY A 246 27.30 -22.35 -20.95
C GLY A 246 27.60 -23.05 -22.30
N GLY A 247 27.62 -22.29 -23.40
CA GLY A 247 27.99 -22.81 -24.72
C GLY A 247 29.41 -23.34 -24.76
N PHE A 248 30.37 -22.62 -24.18
CA PHE A 248 31.76 -23.07 -24.06
C PHE A 248 31.88 -24.37 -23.25
N LEU A 249 31.19 -24.47 -22.10
CA LEU A 249 31.19 -25.69 -21.28
C LEU A 249 30.58 -26.88 -22.04
N ILE A 250 29.51 -26.68 -22.80
CA ILE A 250 28.90 -27.74 -23.63
C ILE A 250 29.89 -28.20 -24.71
N ILE A 251 30.55 -27.26 -25.40
CA ILE A 251 31.56 -27.59 -26.42
C ILE A 251 32.72 -28.36 -25.79
N LEU A 252 33.20 -27.93 -24.62
CA LEU A 252 34.26 -28.59 -23.88
C LEU A 252 33.88 -30.02 -23.47
N ILE A 253 32.65 -30.20 -22.96
CA ILE A 253 32.12 -31.52 -22.60
C ILE A 253 32.05 -32.42 -23.83
N VAL A 254 31.51 -31.93 -24.96
CA VAL A 254 31.42 -32.69 -26.21
C VAL A 254 32.82 -33.08 -26.71
N PHE A 255 33.79 -32.16 -26.63
CA PHE A 255 35.18 -32.42 -26.99
C PHE A 255 35.80 -33.50 -26.10
N LEU A 256 35.67 -33.39 -24.77
CA LEU A 256 36.17 -34.37 -23.82
C LEU A 256 35.54 -35.76 -24.03
N VAL A 257 34.23 -35.84 -24.27
CA VAL A 257 33.54 -37.11 -24.56
C VAL A 257 34.06 -37.75 -25.84
N LYS A 258 34.29 -36.95 -26.90
CA LYS A 258 34.90 -37.46 -28.13
C LYS A 258 36.32 -37.96 -27.89
N LEU A 259 37.11 -37.20 -27.12
CA LEU A 259 38.50 -37.54 -26.82
C LEU A 259 38.59 -38.85 -26.04
N LEU A 260 37.74 -39.05 -25.02
CA LEU A 260 37.66 -40.30 -24.25
C LEU A 260 37.33 -41.51 -25.13
N LYS A 261 36.36 -41.39 -26.05
CA LYS A 261 36.05 -42.46 -27.01
C LYS A 261 37.22 -42.82 -27.94
N THR A 262 38.11 -41.86 -28.21
CA THR A 262 39.27 -42.10 -29.09
C THR A 262 40.36 -42.92 -28.39
N PHE A 263 40.35 -43.02 -27.06
CA PHE A 263 41.27 -43.84 -26.28
C PHE A 263 40.73 -45.23 -25.92
N GLU A 264 39.44 -45.50 -26.19
CA GLU A 264 38.80 -46.81 -25.99
C GLU A 264 38.87 -47.72 -27.23
N GLU A 265 39.27 -47.18 -28.40
CA GLU A 265 39.55 -47.90 -29.66
C GLU A 265 41.05 -48.20 -29.81
#